data_AF-A0A832SQJ9-F1
#
_entry.id   AF-A0A832SQJ9-F1
#
_cell.length_a   1.000
_cell.length_b   1.000
_cell.length_c   1.000
_cell.angle_alpha   90.00
_cell.angle_beta   90.00
_cell.angle_gamma   90.00
#
_symmetry.space_group_name_H-M   'P 1'
#
loop_
_entity.id
_entity.type
_entity.pdbx_description
1 polymer ?
#
loop_
_entity_poly.entity_id
_entity_poly.type
_entity_poly.pdbx_seq_one_letter_code
_entity_poly.pdbx_strand_id
1 'polypeptide(L)'
;MIWRLFPQLGKEKRDVKLPVVRGKPVYIGGVLLIGVAEKGEFDVKRKKLLSIEIKDANGQSYILDTPNIKVKITREYVDLDIAALPKFFEIKVREVNKMIEELKKSRGELDKSYHKLEEALLKGVIGMDVYNEQIKRLQEREKRLRNACIDMEKSIASVGQSLNQLKLELEKKRERLEAKRLLDKLDETEAEELGKILSTLGSINALSHLITSSIIQLRLIC
;
A
#
# COMPACT_ATOMS: atom_id res chain seq x y z
N MET A 1 94.49 49.44 -21.97
CA MET A 1 94.36 47.97 -22.07
C MET A 1 93.75 47.47 -20.76
N ILE A 2 92.44 47.22 -20.68
CA ILE A 2 91.68 46.03 -21.16
C ILE A 2 91.70 44.88 -20.13
N TRP A 3 90.56 44.72 -19.43
CA TRP A 3 89.94 43.49 -18.84
C TRP A 3 90.54 42.93 -17.54
N ARG A 4 89.82 42.51 -16.48
CA ARG A 4 88.59 41.68 -16.30
C ARG A 4 87.96 41.98 -14.90
N LEU A 5 86.64 42.21 -14.73
CA LEU A 5 85.51 41.26 -14.65
C LEU A 5 85.38 40.47 -13.32
N PHE A 6 84.46 40.92 -12.45
CA PHE A 6 83.37 40.18 -11.77
C PHE A 6 83.12 40.54 -10.28
N PRO A 7 81.83 40.62 -9.86
CA PRO A 7 81.41 40.98 -8.50
C PRO A 7 81.31 39.73 -7.59
N GLN A 8 81.34 39.94 -6.27
CA GLN A 8 80.98 38.91 -5.29
C GLN A 8 79.48 38.60 -5.35
N LEU A 9 79.11 37.66 -6.23
CA LEU A 9 77.87 36.88 -6.18
C LEU A 9 77.91 35.96 -4.96
N GLY A 10 76.91 36.03 -4.07
CA GLY A 10 76.78 35.06 -3.00
C GLY A 10 75.91 35.45 -1.80
N LYS A 11 74.72 36.02 -2.02
CA LYS A 11 73.63 35.89 -1.04
C LYS A 11 72.40 35.38 -1.78
N GLU A 12 72.32 34.06 -1.88
CA GLU A 12 71.11 33.36 -2.28
C GLU A 12 69.93 33.85 -1.45
N LYS A 13 68.93 34.43 -2.12
CA LYS A 13 67.60 34.63 -1.57
C LYS A 13 67.04 33.24 -1.29
N ARG A 14 67.00 32.84 -0.02
CA ARG A 14 66.22 31.67 0.40
C ARG A 14 64.77 31.88 -0.03
N ASP A 15 64.28 31.03 -0.93
CA ASP A 15 62.85 30.91 -1.21
C ASP A 15 62.11 30.70 0.10
N VAL A 16 61.27 31.67 0.44
CA VAL A 16 60.50 31.67 1.69
C VAL A 16 59.35 30.68 1.50
N LYS A 17 59.48 29.48 2.09
CA LYS A 17 58.40 28.48 2.14
C LYS A 17 57.15 29.08 2.79
N LEU A 18 56.03 29.10 2.07
CA LEU A 18 54.72 29.47 2.62
C LEU A 18 54.30 28.45 3.70
N PRO A 19 53.60 28.88 4.75
CA PRO A 19 53.13 27.96 5.78
C PRO A 19 52.04 27.03 5.22
N VAL A 20 52.22 25.72 5.39
CA VAL A 20 51.25 24.71 4.99
C VAL A 20 50.07 24.76 5.96
N VAL A 21 48.85 24.95 5.44
CA VAL A 21 47.60 24.97 6.24
C VAL A 21 46.74 23.72 6.04
N ARG A 22 46.93 22.99 4.95
CA ARG A 22 46.14 21.78 4.62
C ARG A 22 46.25 20.70 5.70
N GLY A 23 45.12 20.09 6.02
CA GLY A 23 44.98 19.00 6.99
C GLY A 23 45.01 19.44 8.45
N LYS A 24 45.09 20.74 8.73
CA LYS A 24 45.15 21.26 10.10
C LYS A 24 43.75 21.57 10.63
N PRO A 25 43.43 21.23 11.88
CA PRO A 25 42.23 21.74 12.54
C PRO A 25 42.30 23.26 12.63
N VAL A 26 41.16 23.91 12.36
CA VAL A 26 40.98 25.35 12.40
C VAL A 26 40.15 25.70 13.63
N TYR A 27 40.64 26.65 14.43
CA TYR A 27 39.98 27.17 15.62
C TYR A 27 39.66 28.65 15.47
N ILE A 28 38.66 29.15 16.20
CA ILE A 28 38.47 30.58 16.48
C ILE A 28 38.77 30.83 17.95
N GLY A 29 39.64 31.80 18.23
CA GLY A 29 40.00 32.26 19.56
C GLY A 29 40.61 31.16 20.44
N GLY A 30 41.21 30.13 19.83
CA GLY A 30 41.80 28.97 20.53
C GLY A 30 40.80 28.03 21.19
N VAL A 31 39.49 28.22 21.03
CA VAL A 31 38.46 27.46 21.75
C VAL A 31 37.48 26.76 20.80
N LEU A 32 37.00 27.47 19.77
CA LEU A 32 35.95 26.95 18.91
C LEU A 32 36.55 26.20 17.72
N LEU A 33 36.47 24.87 17.70
CA LEU A 33 36.83 24.07 16.53
C LEU A 33 35.80 24.28 15.42
N ILE A 34 36.26 24.73 14.26
CA ILE A 34 35.40 25.03 13.11
C ILE A 34 35.43 23.94 12.04
N GLY A 35 36.53 23.17 11.98
CA GLY A 35 36.73 22.12 10.99
C GLY A 35 38.19 21.88 10.65
N VAL A 36 38.45 21.22 9.53
CA VAL A 36 39.79 20.93 9.01
C VAL A 36 40.05 21.75 7.76
N ALA A 37 41.18 22.44 7.71
CA ALA A 37 41.59 23.23 6.56
C ALA A 37 41.91 22.32 5.35
N GLU A 38 41.25 22.54 4.23
CA GLU A 38 41.50 21.82 2.99
C GLU A 38 42.50 22.57 2.10
N LYS A 39 42.33 23.89 1.98
CA LYS A 39 43.18 24.79 1.21
C LYS A 39 43.25 26.17 1.87
N GLY A 40 44.28 26.94 1.54
CA GLY A 40 44.36 28.34 1.93
C GLY A 40 45.06 29.16 0.87
N GLU A 41 44.55 30.37 0.64
CA GLU A 41 45.10 31.32 -0.33
C GLU A 41 45.96 32.35 0.40
N PHE A 42 47.16 32.60 -0.11
CA PHE A 42 48.12 33.52 0.50
C PHE A 42 48.48 34.67 -0.42
N ASP A 43 48.57 35.88 0.13
CA ASP A 43 49.29 36.98 -0.49
C ASP A 43 50.80 36.75 -0.26
N VAL A 44 51.52 36.40 -1.33
CA VAL A 44 52.95 36.11 -1.31
C VAL A 44 53.79 37.33 -0.92
N LYS A 45 53.34 38.54 -1.25
CA LYS A 45 54.07 39.78 -0.94
C LYS A 45 53.95 40.15 0.54
N ARG A 46 52.76 39.96 1.11
CA ARG A 46 52.45 40.30 2.51
C ARG A 46 52.54 39.12 3.48
N LYS A 47 52.80 37.91 2.97
CA LYS A 47 52.82 36.64 3.73
C LYS A 47 51.57 36.48 4.61
N LYS A 48 50.41 36.87 4.06
CA LYS A 48 49.14 36.91 4.77
C LYS A 48 48.16 35.92 4.15
N LEU A 49 47.44 35.19 4.99
CA LEU A 49 46.33 34.33 4.55
C LEU A 49 45.15 35.22 4.14
N LEU A 50 44.70 35.09 2.90
CA LEU A 50 43.55 35.81 2.33
C LEU A 50 42.25 35.08 2.57
N SER A 51 42.24 33.76 2.36
CA SER A 51 41.07 32.91 2.54
C SER A 51 41.50 31.52 2.98
N ILE A 52 40.62 30.81 3.67
CA ILE A 52 40.81 29.41 4.06
C ILE A 52 39.57 28.60 3.73
N GLU A 53 39.75 27.49 3.01
CA GLU A 53 38.71 26.50 2.75
C GLU A 53 38.71 25.52 3.93
N ILE A 54 37.57 25.44 4.64
CA ILE A 54 37.39 24.64 5.84
C ILE A 54 36.32 23.60 5.56
N LYS A 55 36.63 22.34 5.84
CA LYS A 55 35.66 21.24 5.88
C LYS A 55 35.19 21.02 7.30
N ASP A 56 33.88 21.16 7.55
CA ASP A 56 33.30 20.91 8.86
C ASP A 56 33.09 19.41 9.16
N ALA A 57 32.60 19.13 10.37
CA ALA A 57 32.28 17.78 10.83
C ALA A 57 31.16 17.10 10.01
N ASN A 58 30.32 17.88 9.33
CA ASN A 58 29.25 17.38 8.46
C ASN A 58 29.75 17.10 7.04
N GLY A 59 31.04 17.31 6.78
CA GLY A 59 31.69 17.08 5.50
C GLY A 59 31.44 18.19 4.47
N GLN A 60 30.85 19.32 4.86
CA GLN A 60 30.64 20.47 3.99
C GLN A 60 31.87 21.37 4.01
N SER A 61 32.34 21.76 2.83
CA SER A 61 33.44 22.70 2.67
C SER A 61 32.91 24.11 2.43
N TYR A 62 33.43 25.09 3.17
CA TYR A 62 33.12 26.50 2.99
C TYR A 62 34.39 27.36 3.08
N ILE A 63 34.35 28.52 2.43
CA ILE A 63 35.48 29.46 2.39
C ILE A 63 35.26 30.54 3.44
N LEU A 64 36.29 30.81 4.22
CA LEU A 64 36.30 31.90 5.19
C LEU A 64 37.39 32.91 4.84
N ASP A 65 36.95 34.13 4.50
CA ASP A 65 37.85 35.23 4.14
C ASP A 65 38.55 35.80 5.37
N THR A 66 39.87 35.75 5.38
CA THR A 66 40.76 36.24 6.44
C THR A 66 41.51 37.56 6.16
N PRO A 67 41.17 38.42 5.17
CA PRO A 67 42.01 39.57 4.83
C PRO A 67 42.07 40.63 5.93
N ASN A 68 41.11 40.66 6.86
CA ASN A 68 41.08 41.57 8.02
C ASN A 68 41.20 40.84 9.37
N ILE A 69 41.44 39.52 9.34
CA ILE A 69 41.49 38.67 10.55
C ILE A 69 42.96 38.38 10.87
N LYS A 70 43.33 38.43 12.15
CA LYS A 70 44.65 37.94 12.58
C LYS A 70 44.61 36.41 12.57
N VAL A 71 45.63 35.80 11.95
CA VAL A 71 45.73 34.35 11.79
C VAL A 71 47.04 33.88 12.40
N LYS A 72 46.96 32.89 13.29
CA LYS A 72 48.11 32.21 13.88
C LYS A 72 48.18 30.79 13.32
N ILE A 73 49.19 30.53 12.49
CA ILE A 73 49.41 29.20 11.90
C ILE A 73 50.52 28.51 12.69
N THR A 74 50.18 27.45 13.42
CA THR A 74 51.15 26.61 14.13
C THR A 74 51.43 25.33 13.32
N ARG A 75 52.31 24.45 13.82
CA ARG A 75 52.54 23.14 13.18
C ARG A 75 51.32 22.24 13.27
N GLU A 76 50.54 22.37 14.33
CA GLU A 76 49.44 21.46 14.67
C GLU A 76 48.06 22.00 14.28
N TYR A 77 47.86 23.32 14.27
CA TYR A 77 46.55 23.93 14.03
C TYR A 77 46.65 25.31 13.36
N VAL A 78 45.51 25.81 12.90
CA VAL A 78 45.31 27.21 12.48
C VAL A 78 44.35 27.86 13.45
N ASP A 79 44.71 28.99 14.03
CA ASP A 79 43.85 29.73 14.94
C ASP A 79 43.53 31.11 14.36
N LEU A 80 42.24 31.37 14.22
CA LEU A 80 41.68 32.61 13.74
C LEU A 80 41.29 33.47 14.94
N ASP A 81 41.54 34.76 14.85
CA ASP A 81 41.10 35.70 15.87
C ASP A 81 39.57 35.71 16.02
N ILE A 82 39.08 36.17 17.18
CA ILE A 82 37.65 36.24 17.55
C ILE A 82 36.85 37.05 16.51
N ALA A 83 37.50 37.96 15.79
CA ALA A 83 36.94 38.69 14.65
C ALA A 83 36.42 37.79 13.50
N ALA A 84 36.77 36.49 13.48
CA ALA A 84 36.22 35.51 12.54
C ALA A 84 34.82 35.01 12.93
N LEU A 85 34.39 35.17 14.19
CA LEU A 85 33.11 34.66 14.68
C LEU A 85 31.90 35.17 13.88
N PRO A 86 31.75 36.47 13.57
CA PRO A 86 30.57 36.96 12.86
C PRO A 86 30.39 36.29 11.49
N LYS A 87 31.49 36.11 10.75
CA LYS A 87 31.46 35.45 9.43
C LYS A 87 31.11 33.97 9.55
N PHE A 88 31.66 33.28 10.55
CA PHE A 88 31.33 31.88 10.80
C PHE A 88 29.84 31.70 11.17
N PHE A 89 29.31 32.56 12.05
CA PHE A 89 27.89 32.54 12.41
C PHE A 89 26.99 32.85 11.21
N GLU A 90 27.37 33.75 10.32
CA GLU A 90 26.60 34.03 9.11
C GLU A 90 26.42 32.78 8.24
N ILE A 91 27.50 32.01 8.05
CA ILE A 91 27.47 30.73 7.31
C ILE A 91 26.54 29.74 8.01
N LYS A 92 26.68 29.56 9.33
CA LYS A 92 25.85 28.60 10.09
C LYS A 92 24.39 29.01 10.19
N VAL A 93 24.07 30.30 10.29
CA VAL A 93 22.69 30.80 10.25
C VAL A 93 22.05 30.53 8.89
N ARG A 94 22.81 30.67 7.79
CA ARG A 94 22.34 30.33 6.45
C ARG A 94 22.03 28.83 6.31
N GLU A 95 22.89 27.97 6.83
CA GLU A 95 22.64 26.52 6.87
C GLU A 95 21.38 26.18 7.69
N VAL A 96 21.23 26.78 8.87
CA VAL A 96 20.05 26.58 9.73
C VAL A 96 18.77 27.03 9.04
N ASN A 97 18.78 28.19 8.38
CA ASN A 97 17.61 28.67 7.65
C ASN A 97 17.23 27.73 6.51
N LYS A 98 18.21 27.18 5.79
CA LYS A 98 17.96 26.17 4.76
C LYS A 98 17.32 24.91 5.33
N MET A 99 17.82 24.41 6.46
CA MET A 99 17.22 23.26 7.14
C MET A 99 15.78 23.55 7.60
N ILE A 100 15.50 24.77 8.07
CA ILE A 100 14.14 25.19 8.44
C ILE A 100 13.21 25.19 7.23
N GLU A 101 13.67 25.66 6.08
CA GLU A 101 12.86 25.63 4.84
C GLU A 101 12.57 24.21 4.36
N GLU A 102 13.57 23.33 4.40
CA GLU A 102 13.41 21.90 4.07
C GLU A 102 12.41 21.23 5.02
N LEU A 103 12.50 21.51 6.33
CA LEU A 103 11.54 21.01 7.33
C LEU A 103 10.12 21.54 7.09
N LYS A 104 9.96 22.82 6.75
CA LYS A 104 8.65 23.40 6.41
C LYS A 104 8.04 22.70 5.19
N LYS A 105 8.85 22.42 4.17
CA LYS A 105 8.41 21.72 2.97
C LYS A 105 7.99 20.28 3.30
N SER A 106 8.82 19.55 4.06
CA SER A 106 8.52 18.19 4.48
C SER A 106 7.24 18.11 5.33
N ARG A 107 7.05 19.06 6.26
CA ARG A 107 5.80 19.18 7.02
C ARG A 107 4.59 19.37 6.11
N GLY A 108 4.67 20.24 5.11
CA GLY A 108 3.58 20.46 4.16
C GLY A 108 3.26 19.21 3.30
N GLU A 109 4.27 18.40 2.97
CA GLU A 109 4.07 17.12 2.27
C GLU A 109 3.43 16.06 3.19
N LEU A 110 3.81 16.02 4.46
CA LEU A 110 3.18 15.19 5.48
C LEU A 110 1.70 15.55 5.67
N ASP A 111 1.38 16.83 5.85
CA ASP A 111 0.00 17.30 6.04
C ASP A 111 -0.91 16.90 4.84
N LYS A 112 -0.39 17.03 3.60
CA LYS A 112 -1.09 16.56 2.40
C LYS A 112 -1.30 15.05 2.40
N SER A 113 -0.32 14.29 2.88
CA SER A 113 -0.41 12.83 2.95
C SER A 113 -1.41 12.37 4.01
N TYR A 114 -1.45 13.04 5.16
CA TYR A 114 -2.47 12.82 6.19
C TYR A 114 -3.87 13.08 5.66
N HIS A 115 -4.09 14.19 4.97
CA HIS A 115 -5.41 14.51 4.42
C HIS A 115 -5.89 13.49 3.38
N LYS A 116 -4.98 13.00 2.51
CA LYS A 116 -5.29 11.91 1.57
C LYS A 116 -5.68 10.61 2.29
N LEU A 117 -5.01 10.30 3.39
CA LEU A 117 -5.28 9.11 4.19
C LEU A 117 -6.63 9.21 4.91
N GLU A 118 -6.96 10.39 5.43
CA GLU A 118 -8.26 10.71 6.01
C GLU A 118 -9.41 10.55 4.99
N GLU A 119 -9.26 11.10 3.78
CA GLU A 119 -10.25 10.91 2.71
C GLU A 119 -10.42 9.44 2.31
N ALA A 120 -9.32 8.68 2.23
CA ALA A 120 -9.35 7.27 1.89
C ALA A 120 -10.06 6.45 2.98
N LEU A 121 -9.84 6.77 4.25
CA LEU A 121 -10.55 6.16 5.38
C LEU A 121 -12.05 6.48 5.33
N LEU A 122 -12.43 7.74 5.11
CA LEU A 122 -13.84 8.12 4.97
C LEU A 122 -14.54 7.38 3.81
N LYS A 123 -13.89 7.31 2.64
CA LYS A 123 -14.39 6.54 1.49
C LYS A 123 -14.48 5.04 1.81
N GLY A 124 -13.51 4.50 2.55
CA GLY A 124 -13.51 3.11 3.01
C GLY A 124 -14.65 2.80 3.96
N VAL A 125 -14.93 3.67 4.93
CA VAL A 125 -16.05 3.56 5.87
C VAL A 125 -17.38 3.58 5.11
N ILE A 126 -17.56 4.54 4.18
CA ILE A 126 -18.75 4.60 3.33
C ILE A 126 -18.91 3.32 2.50
N GLY A 127 -17.82 2.79 1.94
CA GLY A 127 -17.83 1.52 1.20
C GLY A 127 -18.26 0.34 2.07
N MET A 128 -17.85 0.31 3.34
CA MET A 128 -18.19 -0.73 4.31
C MET A 128 -19.66 -0.67 4.73
N ASP A 129 -20.23 0.53 4.88
CA ASP A 129 -21.66 0.69 5.16
C ASP A 129 -22.53 0.20 4.00
N VAL A 130 -22.16 0.55 2.76
CA VAL A 130 -22.84 0.05 1.56
C VAL A 130 -22.72 -1.48 1.48
N TYR A 131 -21.55 -2.04 1.75
CA TYR A 131 -21.35 -3.49 1.76
C TYR A 131 -22.22 -4.20 2.81
N ASN A 132 -22.30 -3.64 4.03
CA ASN A 132 -23.18 -4.16 5.08
C ASN A 132 -24.66 -4.12 4.68
N GLU A 133 -25.09 -3.06 3.99
CA GLU A 133 -26.46 -2.97 3.48
C GLU A 133 -26.74 -4.02 2.40
N GLN A 134 -25.78 -4.26 1.48
CA GLN A 134 -25.90 -5.31 0.47
C GLN A 134 -25.95 -6.71 1.10
N ILE A 135 -25.16 -6.97 2.16
CA ILE A 135 -25.24 -8.23 2.91
C ILE A 135 -26.63 -8.41 3.51
N LYS A 136 -27.19 -7.39 4.17
CA LYS A 136 -28.55 -7.47 4.74
C LYS A 136 -29.59 -7.79 3.67
N ARG A 137 -29.52 -7.12 2.51
CA ARG A 137 -30.41 -7.37 1.36
C ARG A 137 -30.25 -8.79 0.81
N LEU A 138 -29.03 -9.32 0.76
CA LEU A 138 -28.77 -10.70 0.34
C LEU A 138 -29.34 -11.70 1.34
N GLN A 139 -29.15 -11.51 2.64
CA GLN A 139 -29.71 -12.37 3.68
C GLN A 139 -31.24 -12.40 3.65
N GLU A 140 -31.88 -11.26 3.42
CA GLU A 140 -33.34 -11.22 3.24
C GLU A 140 -33.81 -11.98 2.00
N ARG A 141 -33.08 -11.86 0.88
CA ARG A 141 -33.38 -12.61 -0.35
C ARG A 141 -33.19 -14.11 -0.14
N GLU A 142 -32.11 -14.52 0.52
CA GLU A 142 -31.85 -15.92 0.88
C GLU A 142 -32.98 -16.48 1.76
N LYS A 143 -33.42 -15.72 2.78
CA LYS A 143 -34.55 -16.11 3.61
C LYS A 143 -35.84 -16.29 2.81
N ARG A 144 -36.12 -15.38 1.87
CA ARG A 144 -37.29 -15.49 0.98
C ARG A 144 -37.21 -16.72 0.06
N LEU A 145 -36.04 -16.99 -0.51
CA LEU A 145 -35.81 -18.15 -1.37
C LEU A 145 -35.98 -19.46 -0.59
N ARG A 146 -35.43 -19.55 0.62
CA ARG A 146 -35.64 -20.72 1.49
C ARG A 146 -37.10 -20.96 1.80
N ASN A 147 -37.84 -19.91 2.14
CA ASN A 147 -39.28 -20.03 2.37
C ASN A 147 -40.01 -20.50 1.12
N ALA A 148 -39.68 -19.95 -0.06
CA ALA A 148 -40.26 -20.38 -1.33
C ALA A 148 -39.94 -21.85 -1.64
N CYS A 149 -38.73 -22.32 -1.36
CA CYS A 149 -38.35 -23.72 -1.48
C CYS A 149 -39.21 -24.62 -0.59
N ILE A 150 -39.40 -24.24 0.68
CA ILE A 150 -40.24 -24.99 1.63
C ILE A 150 -41.69 -25.06 1.13
N ASP A 151 -42.23 -23.95 0.62
CA ASP A 151 -43.61 -23.90 0.12
C ASP A 151 -43.79 -24.71 -1.17
N MET A 152 -42.77 -24.72 -2.04
CA MET A 152 -42.75 -25.53 -3.24
C MET A 152 -42.66 -27.02 -2.91
N GLU A 153 -41.83 -27.41 -1.93
CA GLU A 153 -41.73 -28.81 -1.46
C GLU A 153 -43.07 -29.30 -0.90
N LYS A 154 -43.75 -28.49 -0.06
CA LYS A 154 -45.09 -28.80 0.46
C LYS A 154 -46.11 -28.97 -0.67
N SER A 155 -46.07 -28.09 -1.67
CA SER A 155 -46.99 -28.14 -2.80
C SER A 155 -46.80 -29.42 -3.62
N ILE A 156 -45.54 -29.78 -3.92
CA ILE A 156 -45.21 -31.01 -4.64
C ILE A 156 -45.60 -32.25 -3.82
N ALA A 157 -45.36 -32.24 -2.51
CA ALA A 157 -45.78 -33.33 -1.62
C ALA A 157 -47.31 -33.51 -1.60
N SER A 158 -48.07 -32.42 -1.60
CA SER A 158 -49.54 -32.47 -1.68
C SER A 158 -50.02 -33.09 -3.00
N VAL A 159 -49.38 -32.78 -4.13
CA VAL A 159 -49.72 -33.39 -5.42
C VAL A 159 -49.42 -34.90 -5.39
N GLY A 160 -48.31 -35.31 -4.78
CA GLY A 160 -47.99 -36.73 -4.56
C GLY A 160 -49.04 -37.46 -3.72
N GLN A 161 -49.56 -36.82 -2.67
CA GLN A 161 -50.65 -37.39 -1.86
C GLN A 161 -51.94 -37.58 -2.68
N SER A 162 -52.34 -36.57 -3.47
CA SER A 162 -53.53 -36.67 -4.34
C SER A 162 -53.38 -37.76 -5.40
N LEU A 163 -52.19 -37.92 -5.99
CA LEU A 163 -51.91 -39.00 -6.94
C LEU A 163 -51.98 -40.38 -6.29
N ASN A 164 -51.49 -40.53 -5.06
CA ASN A 164 -51.61 -41.78 -4.31
C ASN A 164 -53.07 -42.11 -3.99
N GLN A 165 -53.88 -41.12 -3.62
CA GLN A 165 -55.33 -41.33 -3.41
C GLN A 165 -56.02 -41.78 -4.70
N LEU A 166 -55.75 -41.10 -5.83
CA LEU A 166 -56.28 -41.48 -7.14
C LEU A 166 -55.85 -42.89 -7.56
N LYS A 167 -54.58 -43.25 -7.30
CA LYS A 167 -54.06 -44.60 -7.55
C LYS A 167 -54.85 -45.64 -6.78
N LEU A 168 -55.08 -45.44 -5.49
CA LEU A 168 -55.84 -46.36 -4.63
C LEU A 168 -57.29 -46.51 -5.10
N GLU A 169 -57.94 -45.43 -5.56
CA GLU A 169 -59.30 -45.49 -6.11
C GLU A 169 -59.36 -46.28 -7.42
N LEU A 170 -58.37 -46.07 -8.31
CA LEU A 170 -58.27 -46.78 -9.57
C LEU A 170 -57.90 -48.26 -9.38
N GLU A 171 -57.03 -48.59 -8.42
CA GLU A 171 -56.72 -49.99 -8.05
C GLU A 171 -57.96 -50.72 -7.54
N LYS A 172 -58.77 -50.10 -6.68
CA LYS A 172 -60.05 -50.68 -6.22
C LYS A 172 -61.03 -50.91 -7.37
N LYS A 173 -61.11 -49.99 -8.34
CA LYS A 173 -61.96 -50.15 -9.53
C LYS A 173 -61.43 -51.27 -10.43
N ARG A 174 -60.11 -51.32 -10.64
CA ARG A 174 -59.43 -52.37 -11.39
C ARG A 174 -59.73 -53.75 -10.79
N GLU A 175 -59.55 -53.93 -9.48
CA GLU A 175 -59.81 -55.20 -8.79
C GLU A 175 -61.26 -55.67 -8.97
N ARG A 176 -62.24 -54.76 -8.91
CA ARG A 176 -63.65 -55.08 -9.15
C ARG A 176 -63.90 -55.55 -10.58
N LEU A 177 -63.33 -54.88 -11.57
CA LEU A 177 -63.47 -55.24 -12.98
C LEU A 177 -62.69 -56.52 -13.31
N GLU A 178 -61.50 -56.72 -12.76
CA GLU A 178 -60.75 -57.97 -12.90
C GLU A 178 -61.49 -59.16 -12.27
N ALA A 179 -62.14 -58.96 -11.12
CA ALA A 179 -63.00 -60.00 -10.53
C ALA A 179 -64.21 -60.34 -11.41
N LYS A 180 -64.85 -59.34 -12.04
CA LYS A 180 -65.92 -59.58 -13.03
C LYS A 180 -65.40 -60.33 -14.26
N ARG A 181 -64.19 -59.98 -14.74
CA ARG A 181 -63.52 -60.66 -15.85
C ARG A 181 -63.27 -62.13 -15.55
N LEU A 182 -62.84 -62.46 -14.33
CA LEU A 182 -62.59 -63.83 -13.90
C LEU A 182 -63.87 -64.67 -13.74
N LEU A 183 -65.03 -64.02 -13.62
CA LEU A 183 -66.33 -64.68 -13.57
C LEU A 183 -67.02 -64.75 -14.95
N ASP A 184 -66.33 -64.36 -16.03
CA ASP A 184 -66.85 -64.24 -17.39
C ASP A 184 -68.11 -63.36 -17.50
N LYS A 185 -68.23 -62.35 -16.64
CA LYS A 185 -69.37 -61.40 -16.57
C LYS A 185 -68.98 -59.98 -16.95
N LEU A 186 -67.89 -59.81 -17.70
CA LEU A 186 -67.38 -58.50 -18.10
C LEU A 186 -67.95 -58.12 -19.47
N ASP A 187 -68.62 -56.97 -19.53
CA ASP A 187 -69.14 -56.43 -20.77
C ASP A 187 -68.03 -55.76 -21.60
N GLU A 188 -68.23 -55.61 -22.92
CA GLU A 188 -67.23 -54.97 -23.81
C GLU A 188 -66.89 -53.53 -23.38
N THR A 189 -67.87 -52.78 -22.90
CA THR A 189 -67.68 -51.42 -22.37
C THR A 189 -66.85 -51.40 -21.08
N GLU A 190 -67.04 -52.39 -20.21
CA GLU A 190 -66.27 -52.55 -18.97
C GLU A 190 -64.83 -53.02 -19.26
N ALA A 191 -64.63 -53.79 -20.34
CA ALA A 191 -63.31 -54.20 -20.82
C ALA A 191 -62.49 -53.00 -21.35
N GLU A 192 -63.12 -52.09 -22.09
CA GLU A 192 -62.48 -50.84 -22.50
C GLU A 192 -62.15 -49.94 -21.30
N GLU A 193 -63.04 -49.86 -20.31
CA GLU A 193 -62.81 -49.10 -19.08
C GLU A 193 -61.62 -49.66 -18.29
N LEU A 194 -61.51 -50.99 -18.18
CA LEU A 194 -60.36 -51.65 -17.57
C LEU A 194 -59.05 -51.31 -18.30
N GLY A 195 -59.06 -51.29 -19.63
CA GLY A 195 -57.90 -50.88 -20.44
C GLY A 195 -57.48 -49.42 -20.18
N LYS A 196 -58.46 -48.51 -20.06
CA LYS A 196 -58.21 -47.09 -19.70
C LYS A 196 -57.65 -46.95 -18.28
N ILE A 197 -58.16 -47.72 -17.32
CA ILE A 197 -57.66 -47.73 -15.94
C ILE A 197 -56.20 -48.20 -15.89
N LEU A 198 -55.85 -49.29 -16.58
CA LEU A 198 -54.47 -49.80 -16.64
C LEU A 198 -53.50 -48.79 -17.24
N SER A 199 -53.89 -48.14 -18.34
CA SER A 199 -53.12 -47.06 -18.96
C SER A 199 -52.90 -45.89 -17.99
N THR A 200 -53.97 -45.45 -17.32
CA THR A 200 -53.93 -44.34 -16.35
C THR A 200 -53.06 -44.68 -15.13
N LEU A 201 -53.10 -45.91 -14.62
CA LEU A 201 -52.22 -46.38 -13.54
C LEU A 201 -50.74 -46.34 -13.96
N GLY A 202 -50.45 -46.69 -15.22
CA GLY A 202 -49.12 -46.54 -15.81
C GLY A 202 -48.64 -45.08 -15.79
N SER A 203 -49.49 -44.14 -16.21
CA SER A 203 -49.19 -42.71 -16.16
C SER A 203 -49.00 -42.18 -14.73
N ILE A 204 -49.81 -42.62 -13.77
CA ILE A 204 -49.67 -42.22 -12.35
C ILE A 204 -48.35 -42.70 -11.75
N ASN A 205 -47.91 -43.92 -12.07
CA ASN A 205 -46.61 -44.40 -11.61
C ASN A 205 -45.45 -43.58 -12.20
N ALA A 206 -45.50 -43.25 -13.49
CA ALA A 206 -44.51 -42.37 -14.12
C ALA A 206 -44.48 -40.98 -13.47
N LEU A 207 -45.65 -40.39 -13.21
CA LEU A 207 -45.77 -39.10 -12.51
C LEU A 207 -45.24 -39.16 -11.07
N SER A 208 -45.46 -40.26 -10.36
CA SER A 208 -44.96 -40.45 -8.99
C SER A 208 -43.42 -40.48 -8.94
N HIS A 209 -42.79 -41.14 -9.92
CA HIS A 209 -41.33 -41.11 -10.07
C HIS A 209 -40.80 -39.71 -10.41
N LEU A 210 -41.49 -38.96 -11.29
CA LEU A 210 -41.13 -37.59 -11.61
C LEU A 210 -41.23 -36.67 -10.39
N ILE A 211 -42.30 -36.77 -9.60
CA ILE A 211 -42.48 -36.01 -8.36
C ILE A 211 -41.33 -36.29 -7.38
N THR A 212 -40.98 -37.55 -7.19
CA THR A 212 -39.87 -37.95 -6.31
C THR A 212 -38.55 -37.34 -6.79
N SER A 213 -38.28 -37.39 -8.09
CA SER A 213 -37.10 -36.79 -8.71
C SER A 213 -37.08 -35.26 -8.51
N SER A 214 -38.20 -34.58 -8.75
CA SER A 214 -38.31 -33.13 -8.58
C SER A 214 -38.10 -32.69 -7.12
N ILE A 215 -38.57 -33.47 -6.14
CA ILE A 215 -38.30 -33.19 -4.71
C ILE A 215 -36.80 -33.29 -4.41
N ILE A 216 -36.13 -34.31 -4.91
CA ILE A 216 -34.68 -34.49 -4.72
C ILE A 216 -33.92 -33.32 -5.36
N GLN A 217 -34.27 -32.97 -6.60
CA GLN A 217 -33.66 -31.84 -7.30
C GLN A 217 -33.88 -30.52 -6.55
N LEU A 218 -35.09 -30.27 -6.04
CA LEU A 218 -35.39 -29.08 -5.25
C LEU A 218 -34.52 -29.02 -3.98
N ARG A 219 -34.37 -30.13 -3.26
CA ARG A 219 -33.52 -30.20 -2.05
C ARG A 219 -32.02 -30.01 -2.33
N LEU A 220 -31.55 -30.37 -3.51
CA LEU A 220 -30.16 -30.12 -3.92
C LEU A 220 -29.89 -28.65 -4.26
N ILE A 221 -30.93 -27.89 -4.62
CA ILE A 221 -30.82 -26.50 -5.06
C ILE A 221 -30.94 -25.48 -3.89
N CYS A 222 -31.65 -25.81 -2.81
CA CYS A 222 -32.17 -24.85 -1.82
C CYS A 222 -31.31 -24.54 -0.55
#